data_AF-A0A0L1KJS9-F1
#
_entry.id   AF-A0A0L1KJS9-F1
#
_cell.length_a   1.000
_cell.length_b   1.000
_cell.length_c   1.000
_cell.angle_alpha   90.00
_cell.angle_beta   90.00
_cell.angle_gamma   90.00
#
_symmetry.space_group_name_H-M   'P 1'
#
loop_
_entity.id
_entity.type
_entity.pdbx_description
1 polymer ?
#
loop_
_entity_poly.entity_id
_entity_poly.type
_entity_poly.pdbx_seq_one_letter_code
_entity_poly.pdbx_strand_id
1 'polypeptide(L)'
;MHRPEILLRRSHELLFTRLDPSSFERHDVFSSKVESEECPIACAGELCTTAIATKHTTGLYNFTPEGFSALGQIPEEGVVHTLVSPNGKYLVTQVAVKESQPANVAVWDISTLSLIKRFQQHSWPVFAWSTDCETCLRLTTNAVIVLEGEMHTAKQIGKIPVRPVKGKEYISEMRRNTLVLIQPSDRDCEGSIQLFSRDDLSAPCNVFPHTTLDGADILWAPDDLHAIIITRVDTDRSNQSYYGTRGVILVDCQRKKMRHIKLGEGSSPHDISWSPNGKEFIIIYGRMPHNVATIYSAAGAPLFEFSSAPRNVVAWAPDGRTIALGGSGSLNGEFVFWDRENLENPLKANGRMGGIVMKGSTYAWSPCSRYFLCAVLASRMQVGNCVAIFARDGQRVANIQMDQLLEACWVPYNPKIYADIPFRPKYQSANQISEQPKLFVPKHRSAEAAKFLQRNDSTDGVRRVVKPSQKISSVIPGAVVAAPRRNPSPVGSRRPPEARDKQVQAESVPEMNQKIRSLSKKLREIVVLQESTSVSLTSDQLKKIEKKPSIESEIERLSELVRNNSSEK
;
A
#
# COMPACT_ATOMS: atom_id res chain seq x y z
N MET A 1 13.42 21.30 -23.63
CA MET A 1 13.33 20.40 -22.46
C MET A 1 12.00 19.70 -22.51
N HIS A 2 11.97 18.37 -22.50
CA HIS A 2 10.72 17.62 -22.31
C HIS A 2 10.09 17.99 -20.96
N ARG A 3 8.76 18.08 -20.91
CA ARG A 3 8.01 18.61 -19.77
C ARG A 3 6.97 17.57 -19.34
N PRO A 4 6.72 17.45 -18.02
CA PRO A 4 5.73 16.50 -17.54
C PRO A 4 4.32 17.02 -17.89
N GLU A 5 3.52 16.16 -18.50
CA GLU A 5 2.15 16.44 -18.92
C GLU A 5 1.18 15.61 -18.08
N ILE A 6 -0.06 16.08 -17.97
CA ILE A 6 -1.10 15.41 -17.18
C ILE A 6 -2.25 14.98 -18.09
N LEU A 7 -2.75 13.78 -17.82
CA LEU A 7 -3.96 13.26 -18.43
C LEU A 7 -5.09 13.36 -17.42
N LEU A 8 -6.20 13.96 -17.83
CA LEU A 8 -7.37 14.23 -17.00
C LEU A 8 -8.61 13.62 -17.65
N ARG A 9 -9.47 12.98 -16.84
CA ARG A 9 -10.73 12.39 -17.31
C ARG A 9 -11.93 13.00 -16.61
N ARG A 10 -12.96 13.30 -17.40
CA ARG A 10 -14.30 13.70 -16.99
C ARG A 10 -15.31 12.64 -17.46
N SER A 11 -16.56 12.75 -17.00
CA SER A 11 -17.68 11.87 -17.40
C SER A 11 -17.84 11.74 -18.92
N HIS A 12 -17.71 12.85 -19.63
CA HIS A 12 -17.92 12.89 -21.08
C HIS A 12 -16.72 13.40 -21.88
N GLU A 13 -15.56 13.54 -21.25
CA GLU A 13 -14.42 14.21 -21.88
C GLU A 13 -13.09 13.64 -21.38
N LEU A 14 -12.19 13.29 -22.31
CA LEU A 14 -10.79 13.07 -22.01
C LEU A 14 -10.03 14.34 -22.36
N LEU A 15 -9.30 14.87 -21.39
CA LEU A 15 -8.53 16.11 -21.50
C LEU A 15 -7.05 15.80 -21.38
N PHE A 16 -6.31 16.17 -22.41
CA PHE A 16 -4.86 16.17 -22.36
C PHE A 16 -4.38 17.60 -22.14
N THR A 17 -3.80 17.82 -20.97
CA THR A 17 -3.43 19.15 -20.51
C THR A 17 -1.92 19.24 -20.40
N ARG A 18 -1.37 20.24 -21.11
CA ARG A 18 0.00 20.70 -20.94
C ARG A 18 0.00 21.88 -19.97
N LEU A 19 0.92 21.86 -19.02
CA LEU A 19 1.10 22.96 -18.08
C LEU A 19 2.18 23.90 -18.61
N ASP A 20 1.90 25.21 -18.63
CA ASP A 20 2.93 26.20 -18.94
C ASP A 20 4.07 26.12 -17.88
N PRO A 21 5.35 26.21 -18.26
CA PRO A 21 6.45 26.03 -17.31
C PRO A 21 6.71 27.23 -16.41
N SER A 22 6.28 28.40 -16.84
CA SER A 22 6.52 29.68 -16.17
C SER A 22 5.32 30.11 -15.36
N SER A 23 4.12 29.90 -15.88
CA SER A 23 2.86 30.27 -15.22
C SER A 23 2.11 29.08 -14.61
N PHE A 24 2.45 27.83 -14.96
CA PHE A 24 1.65 26.64 -14.66
C PHE A 24 0.19 26.75 -15.09
N GLU A 25 -0.07 27.63 -16.07
CA GLU A 25 -1.37 27.77 -16.68
C GLU A 25 -1.73 26.52 -17.46
N ARG A 26 -3.02 26.19 -17.39
CA ARG A 26 -3.61 25.06 -18.08
C ARG A 26 -3.72 25.39 -19.56
N HIS A 27 -3.01 24.63 -20.40
CA HIS A 27 -3.23 24.61 -21.84
C HIS A 27 -3.78 23.24 -22.22
N ASP A 28 -5.08 23.21 -22.54
CA ASP A 28 -5.70 22.03 -23.09
C ASP A 28 -5.22 21.86 -24.53
N VAL A 29 -4.36 20.88 -24.72
CA VAL A 29 -3.81 20.56 -26.04
C VAL A 29 -4.80 19.70 -26.82
N PHE A 30 -5.66 18.95 -26.12
CA PHE A 30 -6.69 18.13 -26.73
C PHE A 30 -7.87 17.85 -25.79
N SER A 31 -9.07 17.83 -26.35
CA SER A 31 -10.27 17.26 -25.74
C SER A 31 -10.96 16.28 -26.69
N SER A 32 -11.28 15.07 -26.21
CA SER A 32 -12.17 14.14 -26.90
C SER A 32 -13.43 13.96 -26.10
N LYS A 33 -14.59 13.92 -26.77
CA LYS A 33 -15.81 13.44 -26.13
C LYS A 33 -15.73 11.94 -25.95
N VAL A 34 -15.96 11.49 -24.72
CA VAL A 34 -16.02 10.07 -24.36
C VAL A 34 -17.46 9.77 -23.95
N GLU A 35 -18.08 8.75 -24.54
CA GLU A 35 -19.53 8.53 -24.36
C GLU A 35 -19.91 7.79 -23.06
N SER A 36 -18.96 7.46 -22.17
CA SER A 36 -19.23 6.63 -20.99
C SER A 36 -18.36 6.94 -19.77
N GLU A 37 -18.97 6.88 -18.58
CA GLU A 37 -18.33 7.11 -17.28
C GLU A 37 -17.42 5.94 -16.84
N GLU A 38 -17.68 4.72 -17.33
CA GLU A 38 -17.02 3.47 -16.94
C GLU A 38 -16.15 2.88 -18.08
N CYS A 39 -15.30 3.71 -18.67
CA CYS A 39 -14.37 3.28 -19.71
C CYS A 39 -13.09 2.68 -19.09
N PRO A 40 -12.75 1.41 -19.33
CA PRO A 40 -11.46 0.89 -18.89
C PRO A 40 -10.34 1.56 -19.72
N ILE A 41 -9.28 1.96 -19.01
CA ILE A 41 -8.10 2.61 -19.58
C ILE A 41 -6.91 1.71 -19.34
N ALA A 42 -6.12 1.50 -20.37
CA ALA A 42 -4.84 0.81 -20.28
C ALA A 42 -3.76 1.66 -20.94
N CYS A 43 -2.67 1.90 -20.21
CA CYS A 43 -1.53 2.68 -20.68
C CYS A 43 -0.29 1.79 -20.73
N ALA A 44 0.49 1.89 -21.81
CA ALA A 44 1.80 1.30 -21.94
C ALA A 44 2.89 2.37 -21.85
N GLY A 45 3.89 2.15 -20.99
CA GLY A 45 4.89 3.15 -20.63
C GLY A 45 5.98 3.41 -21.66
N GLU A 46 6.30 2.46 -22.55
CA GLU A 46 7.43 2.64 -23.47
C GLU A 46 7.07 3.43 -24.73
N LEU A 47 5.89 3.20 -25.30
CA LEU A 47 5.39 3.95 -26.45
C LEU A 47 4.40 5.06 -26.08
N CYS A 48 4.08 5.22 -24.80
CA CYS A 48 3.03 6.14 -24.34
C CYS A 48 1.68 5.88 -25.04
N THR A 49 1.46 4.63 -25.49
CA THR A 49 0.20 4.21 -26.08
C THR A 49 -0.83 4.04 -24.98
N THR A 50 -1.96 4.72 -25.11
CA THR A 50 -3.10 4.57 -24.21
C THR A 50 -4.31 4.12 -25.01
N ALA A 51 -4.85 2.99 -24.60
CA ALA A 51 -6.13 2.50 -25.07
C ALA A 51 -7.23 2.96 -24.12
N ILE A 52 -8.31 3.48 -24.69
CA ILE A 52 -9.49 3.90 -23.95
C ILE A 52 -10.68 3.22 -24.60
N ALA A 53 -11.22 2.21 -23.93
CA ALA A 53 -12.42 1.55 -24.40
C ALA A 53 -13.66 2.33 -23.98
N THR A 54 -14.48 2.71 -24.96
CA THR A 54 -15.80 3.29 -24.73
C THR A 54 -16.88 2.22 -24.89
N LYS A 55 -18.13 2.56 -24.58
CA LYS A 55 -19.28 1.65 -24.70
C LYS A 55 -19.47 1.12 -26.13
N HIS A 56 -19.13 1.93 -27.14
CA HIS A 56 -19.39 1.66 -28.56
C HIS A 56 -18.12 1.37 -29.37
N THR A 57 -16.98 1.92 -28.99
CA THR A 57 -15.71 1.72 -29.70
C THR A 57 -14.54 1.73 -28.74
N THR A 58 -13.45 1.06 -29.09
CA THR A 58 -12.19 1.23 -28.35
C THR A 58 -11.28 2.18 -29.11
N GLY A 59 -11.13 3.40 -28.59
CA GLY A 59 -10.23 4.41 -29.13
C GLY A 59 -8.79 4.12 -28.74
N LEU A 60 -7.90 4.13 -29.72
CA LEU A 60 -6.46 4.02 -29.53
C LEU A 60 -5.80 5.37 -29.73
N TYR A 61 -5.01 5.76 -28.74
CA TYR A 61 -4.38 7.07 -28.70
C TYR A 61 -2.90 6.93 -28.37
N ASN A 62 -2.09 7.78 -28.98
CA ASN A 62 -0.67 7.87 -28.70
C ASN A 62 -0.34 9.26 -28.14
N PHE A 63 0.39 9.26 -27.02
CA PHE A 63 0.89 10.47 -26.39
C PHE A 63 2.38 10.65 -26.75
N THR A 64 2.69 11.52 -27.70
CA THR A 64 4.08 11.87 -28.00
C THR A 64 4.44 13.21 -27.36
N PRO A 65 5.73 13.52 -27.15
CA PRO A 65 6.16 14.84 -26.71
C PRO A 65 5.73 15.97 -27.65
N GLU A 66 5.49 15.65 -28.93
CA GLU A 66 5.05 16.59 -29.96
C GLU A 66 3.54 16.84 -29.88
N GLY A 67 2.78 15.91 -29.31
CA GLY A 67 1.37 16.09 -29.00
C GLY A 67 0.60 14.78 -28.91
N PHE A 68 -0.72 14.94 -28.89
CA PHE A 68 -1.66 13.82 -28.92
C PHE A 68 -1.97 13.44 -30.36
N SER A 69 -1.97 12.14 -30.67
CA SER A 69 -2.46 11.63 -31.96
C SER A 69 -3.43 10.48 -31.76
N ALA A 70 -4.58 10.54 -32.44
CA ALA A 70 -5.49 9.41 -32.53
C ALA A 70 -4.91 8.40 -33.52
N LEU A 71 -4.62 7.19 -33.04
CA LEU A 71 -4.14 6.09 -33.89
C LEU A 71 -5.31 5.48 -34.67
N GLY A 72 -6.50 5.45 -34.06
CA GLY A 72 -7.73 5.01 -34.70
C GLY A 72 -8.72 4.43 -33.70
N GLN A 73 -9.72 3.71 -34.21
CA GLN A 73 -10.76 3.07 -33.40
C GLN A 73 -10.88 1.60 -33.77
N ILE A 74 -11.04 0.76 -32.76
CA ILE A 74 -11.36 -0.65 -32.90
C ILE A 74 -12.87 -0.82 -32.74
N PRO A 75 -13.56 -1.52 -33.67
CA PRO A 75 -15.00 -1.70 -33.67
C PRO A 75 -15.43 -2.82 -32.70
N GLU A 76 -15.01 -2.73 -31.44
CA GLU A 76 -15.40 -3.68 -30.38
C GLU A 76 -16.32 -2.97 -29.38
N GLU A 77 -17.56 -3.43 -29.29
CA GLU A 77 -18.59 -2.87 -28.40
C GLU A 77 -18.66 -3.61 -27.06
N GLY A 78 -19.02 -2.89 -25.99
CA GLY A 78 -19.27 -3.50 -24.68
C GLY A 78 -18.04 -4.11 -24.01
N VAL A 79 -16.86 -3.53 -24.27
CA VAL A 79 -15.60 -3.92 -23.64
C VAL A 79 -15.65 -3.62 -22.14
N VAL A 80 -15.37 -4.63 -21.33
CA VAL A 80 -15.38 -4.58 -19.86
C VAL A 80 -13.95 -4.41 -19.31
N HIS A 81 -12.97 -5.05 -19.95
CA HIS A 81 -11.56 -4.94 -19.55
C HIS A 81 -10.64 -4.69 -20.75
N THR A 82 -9.59 -3.91 -20.52
CA THR A 82 -8.53 -3.61 -21.49
C THR A 82 -7.15 -3.81 -20.89
N LEU A 83 -6.22 -4.29 -21.70
CA LEU A 83 -4.83 -4.50 -21.32
C LEU A 83 -3.94 -4.21 -22.53
N VAL A 84 -2.95 -3.33 -22.38
CA VAL A 84 -1.97 -3.04 -23.43
C VAL A 84 -0.67 -3.73 -23.07
N SER A 85 0.00 -4.34 -24.04
CA SER A 85 1.33 -4.91 -23.82
C SER A 85 2.33 -3.82 -23.40
N PRO A 86 3.36 -4.11 -22.57
CA PRO A 86 4.30 -3.09 -22.09
C PRO A 86 4.98 -2.25 -23.19
N ASN A 87 5.26 -2.86 -24.33
CA ASN A 87 5.82 -2.22 -25.52
C ASN A 87 4.79 -1.46 -26.39
N GLY A 88 3.51 -1.42 -26.00
CA GLY A 88 2.46 -0.70 -26.73
C GLY A 88 2.07 -1.27 -28.09
N LYS A 89 2.50 -2.50 -28.45
CA LYS A 89 2.18 -3.12 -29.75
C LYS A 89 0.83 -3.83 -29.80
N TYR A 90 0.36 -4.37 -28.69
CA TYR A 90 -0.84 -5.20 -28.65
C TYR A 90 -1.86 -4.66 -27.65
N LEU A 91 -3.13 -4.69 -28.06
CA LEU A 91 -4.26 -4.44 -27.17
C LEU A 91 -5.04 -5.73 -26.96
N VAL A 92 -5.42 -6.01 -25.72
CA VAL A 92 -6.33 -7.10 -25.37
C VAL A 92 -7.60 -6.51 -24.81
N THR A 93 -8.73 -6.86 -25.41
CA THR A 93 -10.07 -6.45 -24.98
C THR A 93 -10.86 -7.68 -24.52
N GLN A 94 -11.58 -7.55 -23.42
CA GLN A 94 -12.53 -8.56 -22.96
C GLN A 94 -13.94 -7.97 -22.91
N VAL A 95 -14.89 -8.63 -23.55
CA VAL A 95 -16.32 -8.32 -23.49
C VAL A 95 -17.02 -9.27 -22.52
N ALA A 96 -18.19 -8.89 -22.03
CA ALA A 96 -19.04 -9.81 -21.28
C ALA A 96 -19.39 -11.02 -22.14
N VAL A 97 -19.32 -12.23 -21.57
CA VAL A 97 -19.65 -13.47 -22.28
C VAL A 97 -21.13 -13.41 -22.69
N LYS A 98 -21.38 -13.53 -24.00
CA LYS A 98 -22.73 -13.64 -24.57
C LYS A 98 -22.88 -15.02 -25.20
N GLU A 99 -24.05 -15.63 -25.13
CA GLU A 99 -24.31 -16.93 -25.78
C GLU A 99 -24.05 -16.87 -27.30
N SER A 100 -24.30 -15.72 -27.93
CA SER A 100 -24.06 -15.49 -29.36
C SER A 100 -22.58 -15.30 -29.72
N GLN A 101 -21.71 -14.98 -28.76
CA GLN A 101 -20.27 -14.75 -28.96
C GLN A 101 -19.49 -15.36 -27.80
N PRO A 102 -19.21 -16.68 -27.84
CA PRO A 102 -18.50 -17.35 -26.76
C PRO A 102 -17.04 -16.88 -26.65
N ALA A 103 -16.43 -16.45 -27.76
CA ALA A 103 -15.07 -15.94 -27.80
C ALA A 103 -15.03 -14.47 -27.34
N ASN A 104 -14.98 -14.28 -26.03
CA ASN A 104 -15.15 -12.99 -25.36
C ASN A 104 -13.84 -12.19 -25.18
N VAL A 105 -12.68 -12.74 -25.53
CA VAL A 105 -11.39 -12.04 -25.50
C VAL A 105 -10.85 -11.89 -26.91
N ALA A 106 -10.44 -10.67 -27.26
CA ALA A 106 -9.81 -10.34 -28.54
C ALA A 106 -8.43 -9.71 -28.32
N VAL A 107 -7.48 -10.07 -29.18
CA VAL A 107 -6.12 -9.52 -29.23
C VAL A 107 -5.96 -8.78 -30.55
N TRP A 108 -5.53 -7.53 -30.48
CA TRP A 108 -5.42 -6.61 -31.60
C TRP A 108 -3.98 -6.14 -31.78
N ASP A 109 -3.57 -5.95 -33.03
CA ASP A 109 -2.37 -5.21 -33.36
C ASP A 109 -2.71 -3.71 -33.37
N ILE A 110 -1.98 -2.93 -32.59
CA ILE A 110 -2.24 -1.49 -32.43
C ILE A 110 -1.81 -0.69 -33.67
N SER A 111 -0.76 -1.13 -34.37
CA SER A 111 -0.23 -0.43 -35.55
C SER A 111 -1.12 -0.60 -36.79
N THR A 112 -1.72 -1.78 -36.95
CA THR A 112 -2.60 -2.09 -38.09
C THR A 112 -4.09 -2.03 -37.74
N LEU A 113 -4.42 -1.88 -36.45
CA LEU A 113 -5.80 -1.94 -35.91
C LEU A 113 -6.54 -3.23 -36.28
N SER A 114 -5.80 -4.31 -36.54
CA SER A 114 -6.34 -5.57 -37.01
C SER A 114 -6.49 -6.59 -35.89
N LEU A 115 -7.49 -7.46 -36.02
CA LEU A 115 -7.73 -8.56 -35.09
C LEU A 115 -6.71 -9.67 -35.34
N ILE A 116 -5.90 -9.99 -34.34
CA ILE A 116 -4.93 -11.10 -34.38
C ILE A 116 -5.62 -12.41 -34.02
N LYS A 117 -6.30 -12.43 -32.86
CA LYS A 117 -6.88 -13.66 -32.31
C LYS A 117 -8.07 -13.39 -31.42
N ARG A 118 -9.03 -14.32 -31.42
CA ARG A 118 -10.17 -14.32 -30.51
C ARG A 118 -10.31 -15.67 -29.83
N PHE A 119 -10.65 -15.68 -28.54
CA PHE A 119 -10.85 -16.90 -27.77
C PHE A 119 -11.73 -16.65 -26.54
N GLN A 120 -12.22 -17.73 -25.93
CA GLN A 120 -13.01 -17.66 -24.71
C GLN A 120 -12.11 -17.74 -23.47
N GLN A 121 -12.33 -16.86 -22.49
CA GLN A 121 -11.66 -16.87 -21.20
C GLN A 121 -12.54 -16.20 -20.13
N HIS A 122 -12.62 -16.82 -18.96
CA HIS A 122 -13.41 -16.28 -17.83
C HIS A 122 -12.57 -15.45 -16.85
N SER A 123 -11.30 -15.81 -16.63
CA SER A 123 -10.40 -15.10 -15.71
C SER A 123 -9.74 -13.88 -16.35
N TRP A 124 -9.40 -12.89 -15.53
CA TRP A 124 -8.65 -11.70 -15.91
C TRP A 124 -7.61 -11.37 -14.83
N PRO A 125 -6.37 -10.95 -15.17
CA PRO A 125 -5.84 -10.74 -16.52
C PRO A 125 -5.60 -12.05 -17.28
N VAL A 126 -5.72 -11.99 -18.61
CA VAL A 126 -5.52 -13.15 -19.50
C VAL A 126 -4.05 -13.34 -19.86
N PHE A 127 -3.31 -12.24 -19.89
CA PHE A 127 -1.91 -12.23 -20.28
C PHE A 127 -1.06 -11.49 -19.25
N ALA A 128 0.16 -11.98 -19.06
CA ALA A 128 1.23 -11.28 -18.36
C ALA A 128 2.47 -11.29 -19.24
N TRP A 129 2.94 -10.11 -19.67
CA TRP A 129 4.14 -9.98 -20.49
C TRP A 129 5.38 -9.82 -19.62
N SER A 130 6.51 -10.29 -20.15
CA SER A 130 7.82 -9.83 -19.70
C SER A 130 8.01 -8.34 -20.03
N THR A 131 8.96 -7.70 -19.35
CA THR A 131 9.30 -6.28 -19.56
C THR A 131 9.72 -5.98 -20.99
N ASP A 132 10.54 -6.86 -21.57
CA ASP A 132 10.98 -6.79 -22.97
C ASP A 132 9.89 -7.15 -23.99
N CYS A 133 8.72 -7.63 -23.53
CA CYS A 133 7.64 -8.17 -24.36
C CYS A 133 8.04 -9.31 -25.32
N GLU A 134 9.21 -9.94 -25.14
CA GLU A 134 9.63 -11.07 -25.96
C GLU A 134 8.84 -12.34 -25.62
N THR A 135 8.43 -12.44 -24.36
CA THR A 135 7.69 -13.59 -23.85
C THR A 135 6.39 -13.13 -23.20
N CYS A 136 5.37 -13.94 -23.36
CA CYS A 136 4.06 -13.69 -22.80
C CYS A 136 3.51 -14.95 -22.15
N LEU A 137 2.99 -14.79 -20.93
CA LEU A 137 2.25 -15.84 -20.25
C LEU A 137 0.78 -15.69 -20.59
N ARG A 138 0.16 -16.75 -21.10
CA ARG A 138 -1.30 -16.85 -21.15
C ARG A 138 -1.79 -17.62 -19.93
N LEU A 139 -2.54 -16.92 -19.09
CA LEU A 139 -3.10 -17.44 -17.85
C LEU A 139 -4.45 -18.09 -18.13
N THR A 140 -4.50 -19.43 -18.08
CA THR A 140 -5.75 -20.20 -18.25
C THR A 140 -6.16 -20.82 -16.92
N THR A 141 -7.38 -21.32 -16.79
CA THR A 141 -7.89 -21.87 -15.51
C THR A 141 -7.02 -23.00 -14.94
N ASN A 142 -6.41 -23.82 -15.82
CA ASN A 142 -5.70 -25.04 -15.42
C ASN A 142 -4.23 -25.07 -15.83
N ALA A 143 -3.71 -24.01 -16.46
CA ALA A 143 -2.33 -23.96 -16.91
C ALA A 143 -1.84 -22.53 -17.17
N VAL A 144 -0.54 -22.32 -16.98
CA VAL A 144 0.19 -21.19 -17.56
C VAL A 144 0.82 -21.66 -18.87
N ILE A 145 0.42 -21.04 -19.97
CA ILE A 145 1.02 -21.30 -21.29
C ILE A 145 2.06 -20.23 -21.54
N VAL A 146 3.30 -20.63 -21.81
CA VAL A 146 4.40 -19.71 -22.09
C VAL A 146 4.56 -19.59 -23.60
N LEU A 147 4.40 -18.36 -24.10
CA LEU A 147 4.46 -18.00 -25.51
C LEU A 147 5.67 -17.12 -25.77
N GLU A 148 6.41 -17.40 -26.85
CA GLU A 148 7.60 -16.64 -27.26
C GLU A 148 7.40 -16.05 -28.66
N GLY A 149 7.85 -14.81 -28.84
CA GLY A 149 7.79 -14.09 -30.11
C GLY A 149 6.57 -13.19 -30.27
N GLU A 150 6.36 -12.70 -31.48
CA GLU A 150 5.25 -11.80 -31.80
C GLU A 150 3.90 -12.50 -31.73
N MET A 151 2.83 -11.81 -31.31
CA MET A 151 1.53 -12.45 -31.11
C MET A 151 0.94 -13.10 -32.36
N HIS A 152 1.33 -12.63 -33.55
CA HIS A 152 0.94 -13.22 -34.84
C HIS A 152 1.52 -14.63 -35.06
N THR A 153 2.75 -14.85 -34.60
CA THR A 153 3.55 -16.06 -34.88
C THR A 153 3.99 -16.77 -33.60
N ALA A 154 3.42 -16.38 -32.46
CA ALA A 154 3.88 -16.78 -31.14
C ALA A 154 3.93 -18.30 -31.00
N LYS A 155 5.12 -18.80 -30.67
CA LYS A 155 5.35 -20.22 -30.45
C LYS A 155 5.10 -20.55 -28.99
N GLN A 156 4.34 -21.61 -28.74
CA GLN A 156 4.25 -22.17 -27.38
C GLN A 156 5.55 -22.91 -27.06
N ILE A 157 6.31 -22.40 -26.09
CA ILE A 157 7.57 -23.00 -25.63
C ILE A 157 7.38 -23.89 -24.41
N GLY A 158 6.31 -23.69 -23.65
CA GLY A 158 5.99 -24.55 -22.51
C GLY A 158 4.57 -24.38 -21.99
N LYS A 159 4.16 -25.35 -21.17
CA LYS A 159 2.87 -25.37 -20.49
C LYS A 159 3.05 -25.90 -19.07
N ILE A 160 2.90 -25.02 -18.10
CA ILE A 160 2.99 -25.36 -16.68
C ILE A 160 1.57 -25.69 -16.20
N PRO A 161 1.28 -26.91 -15.73
CA PRO A 161 -0.03 -27.25 -15.18
C PRO A 161 -0.26 -26.50 -13.87
N VAL A 162 -1.48 -25.99 -13.69
CA VAL A 162 -1.90 -25.29 -12.49
C VAL A 162 -3.15 -25.97 -11.94
N ARG A 163 -3.23 -26.10 -10.61
CA ARG A 163 -4.40 -26.67 -9.96
C ARG A 163 -5.43 -25.56 -9.75
N PRO A 164 -6.62 -25.63 -10.36
CA PRO A 164 -7.68 -24.67 -10.04
C PRO A 164 -8.15 -24.89 -8.60
N VAL A 165 -8.26 -23.82 -7.82
CA VAL A 165 -8.80 -23.84 -6.46
C VAL A 165 -10.10 -23.04 -6.46
N LYS A 166 -11.19 -23.63 -5.95
CA LYS A 166 -12.51 -22.99 -6.02
C LYS A 166 -12.51 -21.68 -5.23
N GLY A 167 -12.82 -20.58 -5.92
CA GLY A 167 -12.90 -19.25 -5.33
C GLY A 167 -11.56 -18.58 -5.04
N LYS A 168 -10.43 -19.16 -5.47
CA LYS A 168 -9.09 -18.57 -5.34
C LYS A 168 -8.38 -18.61 -6.68
N GLU A 169 -7.78 -17.50 -7.06
CA GLU A 169 -6.99 -17.39 -8.28
C GLU A 169 -5.51 -17.58 -7.99
N TYR A 170 -4.81 -18.25 -8.90
CA TYR A 170 -3.36 -18.29 -8.89
C TYR A 170 -2.82 -17.05 -9.60
N ILE A 171 -1.56 -16.70 -9.33
CA ILE A 171 -0.88 -15.59 -10.00
C ILE A 171 0.38 -16.10 -10.64
N SER A 172 0.65 -15.65 -11.85
CA SER A 172 1.94 -15.90 -12.48
C SER A 172 2.41 -14.70 -13.27
N GLU A 173 3.67 -14.35 -13.05
CA GLU A 173 4.37 -13.31 -13.76
C GLU A 173 5.77 -13.78 -14.11
N MET A 174 6.35 -13.22 -15.18
CA MET A 174 7.70 -13.54 -15.60
C MET A 174 8.49 -12.27 -15.83
N ARG A 175 9.72 -12.27 -15.32
CA ARG A 175 10.72 -11.23 -15.58
C ARG A 175 12.03 -11.90 -15.99
N ARG A 176 12.66 -11.37 -17.03
CA ARG A 176 13.84 -11.97 -17.67
C ARG A 176 13.66 -13.46 -17.92
N ASN A 177 14.47 -14.29 -17.27
CA ASN A 177 14.51 -15.74 -17.45
C ASN A 177 13.79 -16.50 -16.32
N THR A 178 13.07 -15.81 -15.43
CA THR A 178 12.45 -16.41 -14.26
C THR A 178 10.95 -16.14 -14.21
N LEU A 179 10.18 -17.21 -14.15
CA LEU A 179 8.73 -17.19 -13.95
C LEU A 179 8.44 -17.52 -12.49
N VAL A 180 7.59 -16.70 -11.88
CA VAL A 180 7.04 -16.94 -10.54
C VAL A 180 5.61 -17.41 -10.71
N LEU A 181 5.28 -18.56 -10.13
CA LEU A 181 3.93 -19.11 -10.06
C LEU A 181 3.53 -19.23 -8.59
N ILE A 182 2.43 -18.57 -8.22
CA ILE A 182 1.88 -18.61 -6.87
C ILE A 182 0.58 -19.39 -6.89
N GLN A 183 0.61 -20.57 -6.29
CA GLN A 183 -0.53 -21.47 -6.17
C GLN A 183 -1.18 -21.28 -4.79
N PRO A 184 -2.48 -20.91 -4.71
CA PRO A 184 -3.19 -20.83 -3.44
C PRO A 184 -3.33 -22.22 -2.80
N SER A 185 -3.44 -22.21 -1.48
CA SER A 185 -3.71 -23.39 -0.65
C SER A 185 -5.16 -23.86 -0.77
N ASP A 186 -5.34 -25.16 -0.68
CA ASP A 186 -6.63 -25.85 -0.63
C ASP A 186 -6.63 -26.86 0.53
N ARG A 187 -7.77 -27.49 0.82
CA ARG A 187 -7.93 -28.46 1.92
C ARG A 187 -6.91 -29.60 1.86
N ASP A 188 -6.62 -30.07 0.65
CA ASP A 188 -5.78 -31.25 0.41
C ASP A 188 -4.34 -30.89 -0.02
N CYS A 189 -4.04 -29.62 -0.27
CA CYS A 189 -2.75 -29.19 -0.81
C CYS A 189 -2.32 -27.84 -0.22
N GLU A 190 -1.09 -27.80 0.30
CA GLU A 190 -0.48 -26.54 0.71
C GLU A 190 -0.31 -25.60 -0.48
N GLY A 191 -0.44 -24.30 -0.22
CA GLY A 191 -0.11 -23.28 -1.20
C GLY A 191 1.39 -23.31 -1.47
N SER A 192 1.83 -22.77 -2.61
CA SER A 192 3.26 -22.72 -2.92
C SER A 192 3.63 -21.54 -3.78
N ILE A 193 4.86 -21.07 -3.59
CA ILE A 193 5.53 -20.12 -4.48
C ILE A 193 6.58 -20.92 -5.23
N GLN A 194 6.43 -21.00 -6.55
CA GLN A 194 7.25 -21.82 -7.43
C GLN A 194 8.04 -20.93 -8.37
N LEU A 195 9.32 -21.23 -8.55
CA LEU A 195 10.20 -20.55 -9.50
C LEU A 195 10.50 -21.47 -10.66
N PHE A 196 10.25 -21.03 -11.89
CA PHE A 196 10.60 -21.75 -13.12
C PHE A 196 11.66 -20.97 -13.89
N SER A 197 12.57 -21.70 -14.55
CA SER A 197 13.47 -21.12 -15.55
C SER A 197 12.76 -21.11 -16.88
N ARG A 198 12.94 -20.06 -17.70
CA ARG A 198 12.44 -20.05 -19.08
C ARG A 198 12.99 -21.23 -19.90
N ASP A 199 14.24 -21.61 -19.63
CA ASP A 199 14.94 -22.68 -20.37
C ASP A 199 14.41 -24.08 -20.03
N ASP A 200 13.86 -24.25 -18.83
CA ASP A 200 13.28 -25.52 -18.38
C ASP A 200 11.97 -25.26 -17.63
N LEU A 201 10.87 -25.39 -18.38
CA LEU A 201 9.50 -25.21 -17.90
C LEU A 201 8.86 -26.54 -17.47
N SER A 202 9.60 -27.65 -17.53
CA SER A 202 9.06 -28.98 -17.18
C SER A 202 8.91 -29.16 -15.67
N ALA A 203 9.80 -28.53 -14.89
CA ALA A 203 9.79 -28.59 -13.44
C ALA A 203 10.23 -27.24 -12.82
N PRO A 204 9.72 -26.90 -11.62
CA PRO A 204 10.17 -25.72 -10.92
C PRO A 204 11.63 -25.88 -10.46
N CYS A 205 12.42 -24.84 -10.67
CA CYS A 205 13.77 -24.69 -10.13
C CYS A 205 13.80 -24.65 -8.60
N ASN A 206 12.74 -24.12 -7.99
CA ASN A 206 12.55 -24.12 -6.55
C ASN A 206 11.07 -24.04 -6.19
N VAL A 207 10.68 -24.65 -5.07
CA VAL A 207 9.31 -24.65 -4.56
C VAL A 207 9.34 -24.29 -3.09
N PHE A 208 8.61 -23.25 -2.73
CA PHE A 208 8.46 -22.77 -1.37
C PHE A 208 7.03 -23.03 -0.88
N PRO A 209 6.80 -24.03 -0.02
CA PRO A 209 5.47 -24.32 0.51
C PRO A 209 4.99 -23.21 1.46
N HIS A 210 3.69 -22.94 1.43
CA HIS A 210 3.01 -21.94 2.28
C HIS A 210 1.60 -22.43 2.66
N THR A 211 1.46 -22.86 3.91
CA THR A 211 0.30 -23.62 4.43
C THR A 211 -1.01 -22.84 4.52
N THR A 212 -0.98 -21.51 4.39
CA THR A 212 -2.15 -20.64 4.60
C THR A 212 -2.33 -19.58 3.50
N LEU A 213 -1.86 -19.86 2.29
CA LEU A 213 -1.94 -18.90 1.19
C LEU A 213 -3.33 -18.87 0.56
N ASP A 214 -4.09 -17.79 0.68
CA ASP A 214 -5.38 -17.65 -0.03
C ASP A 214 -5.22 -16.91 -1.36
N GLY A 215 -4.32 -15.94 -1.39
CA GLY A 215 -3.90 -15.23 -2.58
C GLY A 215 -2.59 -14.48 -2.33
N ALA A 216 -2.07 -13.83 -3.35
CA ALA A 216 -0.91 -12.97 -3.20
C ALA A 216 -0.97 -11.79 -4.16
N ASP A 217 0.01 -10.90 -4.10
CA ASP A 217 0.39 -10.02 -5.20
C ASP A 217 1.89 -10.12 -5.40
N ILE A 218 2.37 -9.91 -6.63
CA ILE A 218 3.80 -9.88 -6.95
C ILE A 218 4.19 -8.45 -7.26
N LEU A 219 5.20 -7.96 -6.56
CA LEU A 219 5.82 -6.66 -6.79
C LEU A 219 7.28 -6.87 -7.16
N TRP A 220 7.56 -6.87 -8.47
CA TRP A 220 8.91 -6.97 -9.00
C TRP A 220 9.74 -5.72 -8.72
N ALA A 221 11.00 -5.93 -8.33
CA ALA A 221 11.99 -4.87 -8.31
C ALA A 221 12.30 -4.44 -9.75
N PRO A 222 12.66 -3.16 -9.98
CA PRO A 222 13.13 -2.68 -11.28
C PRO A 222 14.37 -3.40 -11.82
N ASP A 223 15.09 -4.13 -10.96
CA ASP A 223 16.23 -4.93 -11.37
C ASP A 223 15.84 -6.30 -11.98
N ASP A 224 14.55 -6.66 -11.99
CA ASP A 224 14.01 -7.94 -12.46
C ASP A 224 14.65 -9.20 -11.81
N LEU A 225 15.37 -9.06 -10.70
CA LEU A 225 16.02 -10.16 -9.97
C LEU A 225 15.34 -10.43 -8.62
N HIS A 226 14.73 -9.41 -8.03
CA HIS A 226 14.04 -9.51 -6.76
C HIS A 226 12.53 -9.31 -6.96
N ALA A 227 11.74 -10.03 -6.18
CA ALA A 227 10.29 -9.85 -6.12
C ALA A 227 9.85 -9.81 -4.66
N ILE A 228 8.91 -8.92 -4.34
CA ILE A 228 8.17 -8.95 -3.09
C ILE A 228 6.84 -9.62 -3.35
N ILE A 229 6.55 -10.67 -2.60
CA ILE A 229 5.27 -11.37 -2.60
C ILE A 229 4.50 -10.90 -1.36
N ILE A 230 3.36 -10.28 -1.61
CA ILE A 230 2.43 -9.82 -0.57
C ILE A 230 1.39 -10.92 -0.38
N THR A 231 1.56 -11.76 0.63
CA THR A 231 0.63 -12.88 0.86
C THR A 231 -0.65 -12.37 1.51
N ARG A 232 -1.78 -12.98 1.17
CA ARG A 232 -3.10 -12.71 1.75
C ARG A 232 -3.66 -14.00 2.36
N VAL A 233 -4.16 -13.88 3.58
CA VAL A 233 -4.84 -14.95 4.31
C VAL A 233 -6.15 -14.40 4.83
N ASP A 234 -7.29 -14.83 4.29
CA ASP A 234 -8.61 -14.25 4.56
C ASP A 234 -9.22 -14.80 5.85
N THR A 235 -8.96 -16.06 6.17
CA THR A 235 -9.40 -16.68 7.42
C THR A 235 -8.20 -16.97 8.32
N ASP A 236 -7.90 -16.05 9.23
CA ASP A 236 -7.02 -16.39 10.33
C ASP A 236 -7.73 -17.40 11.24
N ARG A 237 -7.18 -18.61 11.38
CA ARG A 237 -7.69 -19.63 12.33
C ARG A 237 -7.71 -19.09 13.78
N SER A 238 -6.96 -18.02 14.06
CA SER A 238 -6.94 -17.34 15.35
C SER A 238 -8.10 -16.35 15.57
N ASN A 239 -8.85 -16.01 14.51
CA ASN A 239 -9.96 -15.04 14.51
C ASN A 239 -9.57 -13.64 15.04
N GLN A 240 -8.28 -13.28 14.98
CA GLN A 240 -7.76 -12.01 15.49
C GLN A 240 -7.88 -10.84 14.49
N SER A 241 -7.93 -11.13 13.19
CA SER A 241 -8.05 -10.12 12.13
C SER A 241 -9.31 -10.35 11.29
N TYR A 242 -10.27 -9.41 11.40
CA TYR A 242 -11.52 -9.43 10.61
C TYR A 242 -11.30 -9.23 9.09
N TYR A 243 -10.15 -8.66 8.71
CA TYR A 243 -9.80 -8.33 7.32
C TYR A 243 -8.69 -9.23 6.74
N GLY A 244 -8.42 -10.37 7.39
CA GLY A 244 -7.31 -11.23 7.04
C GLY A 244 -5.94 -10.69 7.48
N THR A 245 -4.91 -11.50 7.30
CA THR A 245 -3.52 -11.17 7.64
C THR A 245 -2.70 -11.11 6.36
N ARG A 246 -1.91 -10.03 6.21
CA ARG A 246 -1.00 -9.87 5.06
C ARG A 246 0.44 -10.09 5.49
N GLY A 247 1.14 -10.95 4.76
CA GLY A 247 2.56 -11.22 4.94
C GLY A 247 3.41 -10.61 3.84
N VAL A 248 4.70 -10.45 4.11
CA VAL A 248 5.67 -9.96 3.12
C VAL A 248 6.80 -10.98 2.99
N ILE A 249 6.96 -11.51 1.78
CA ILE A 249 8.02 -12.45 1.44
C ILE A 249 8.88 -11.80 0.36
N LEU A 250 10.18 -11.70 0.60
CA LEU A 250 11.16 -11.31 -0.39
C LEU A 250 11.70 -12.57 -1.08
N VAL A 251 11.68 -12.57 -2.40
CA VAL A 251 12.23 -13.64 -3.24
C VAL A 251 13.40 -13.09 -4.06
N ASP A 252 14.56 -13.70 -3.90
CA ASP A 252 15.75 -13.52 -4.74
C ASP A 252 15.69 -14.61 -5.82
N CYS A 253 15.25 -14.24 -7.01
CA CYS A 253 15.06 -15.15 -8.15
C CYS A 253 16.40 -15.69 -8.66
N GLN A 254 17.47 -14.90 -8.59
CA GLN A 254 18.80 -15.30 -9.02
C GLN A 254 19.39 -16.38 -8.12
N ARG A 255 19.34 -16.18 -6.80
CA ARG A 255 19.84 -17.15 -5.82
C ARG A 255 18.83 -18.22 -5.48
N LYS A 256 17.60 -18.13 -6.00
CA LYS A 256 16.47 -19.02 -5.71
C LYS A 256 16.23 -19.12 -4.21
N LYS A 257 16.24 -17.98 -3.50
CA LYS A 257 16.05 -17.93 -2.03
C LYS A 257 14.84 -17.09 -1.69
N MET A 258 14.11 -17.50 -0.65
CA MET A 258 13.04 -16.71 -0.05
C MET A 258 13.43 -16.22 1.34
N ARG A 259 12.85 -15.09 1.76
CA ARG A 259 12.96 -14.55 3.12
C ARG A 259 11.64 -13.94 3.53
N HIS A 260 11.13 -14.31 4.71
CA HIS A 260 10.04 -13.58 5.34
C HIS A 260 10.55 -12.26 5.93
N ILE A 261 9.92 -11.14 5.56
CA ILE A 261 10.16 -9.85 6.21
C ILE A 261 9.25 -9.79 7.44
N LYS A 262 9.85 -9.99 8.62
CA LYS A 262 9.13 -9.91 9.88
C LYS A 262 8.79 -8.44 10.17
N LEU A 263 7.51 -8.13 10.05
CA LEU A 263 6.94 -6.90 10.57
C LEU A 263 6.73 -7.06 12.08
N GLY A 264 6.60 -5.96 12.83
CA GLY A 264 6.33 -6.02 14.28
C GLY A 264 5.13 -6.91 14.61
N GLU A 265 5.07 -7.48 15.82
CA GLU A 265 4.02 -8.43 16.20
C GLU A 265 2.62 -7.90 15.90
N GLY A 266 1.81 -8.70 15.19
CA GLY A 266 0.44 -8.36 14.82
C GLY A 266 0.30 -7.25 13.77
N SER A 267 1.39 -6.78 13.15
CA SER A 267 1.33 -5.75 12.10
C SER A 267 1.26 -6.36 10.71
N SER A 268 0.42 -5.76 9.86
CA SER A 268 0.33 -6.05 8.42
C SER A 268 0.86 -4.86 7.62
N PRO A 269 1.38 -5.08 6.40
CA PRO A 269 1.78 -3.99 5.51
C PRO A 269 0.56 -3.21 5.04
N HIS A 270 0.65 -1.88 5.09
CA HIS A 270 -0.32 -0.96 4.48
C HIS A 270 0.06 -0.64 3.04
N ASP A 271 1.35 -0.41 2.79
CA ASP A 271 1.88 -0.11 1.46
C ASP A 271 3.35 -0.52 1.35
N ILE A 272 3.77 -0.89 0.14
CA ILE A 272 5.12 -1.36 -0.18
C ILE A 272 5.53 -0.78 -1.52
N SER A 273 6.73 -0.20 -1.59
CA SER A 273 7.24 0.33 -2.85
C SER A 273 8.75 0.15 -2.98
N TRP A 274 9.16 -0.43 -4.12
CA TRP A 274 10.56 -0.49 -4.54
C TRP A 274 11.07 0.89 -4.93
N SER A 275 12.32 1.16 -4.57
CA SER A 275 13.05 2.27 -5.17
C SER A 275 13.20 2.04 -6.68
N PRO A 276 13.15 3.10 -7.51
CA PRO A 276 13.34 3.00 -8.96
C PRO A 276 14.68 2.37 -9.38
N ASN A 277 15.69 2.43 -8.50
CA ASN A 277 17.00 1.84 -8.75
C ASN A 277 17.09 0.34 -8.37
N GLY A 278 16.04 -0.22 -7.75
CA GLY A 278 15.95 -1.64 -7.36
C GLY A 278 16.82 -2.06 -6.17
N LYS A 279 17.58 -1.15 -5.55
CA LYS A 279 18.53 -1.49 -4.47
C LYS A 279 17.88 -1.56 -3.10
N GLU A 280 16.72 -0.96 -2.95
CA GLU A 280 15.99 -0.87 -1.68
C GLU A 280 14.47 -0.76 -1.90
N PHE A 281 13.71 -1.00 -0.85
CA PHE A 281 12.26 -0.84 -0.83
C PHE A 281 11.79 -0.32 0.52
N ILE A 282 10.60 0.26 0.57
CA ILE A 282 9.98 0.77 1.79
C ILE A 282 8.74 -0.05 2.08
N ILE A 283 8.53 -0.40 3.35
CA ILE A 283 7.27 -0.95 3.84
C ILE A 283 6.72 0.03 4.87
N ILE A 284 5.44 0.40 4.73
CA ILE A 284 4.66 1.05 5.77
C ILE A 284 3.84 -0.02 6.49
N TYR A 285 3.97 -0.12 7.80
CA TYR A 285 3.25 -1.10 8.62
C TYR A 285 2.97 -0.54 10.02
N GLY A 286 2.08 -1.21 10.74
CA GLY A 286 1.72 -0.85 12.10
C GLY A 286 0.22 -0.67 12.28
N ARG A 287 -0.16 -0.13 13.44
CA ARG A 287 -1.55 0.12 13.79
C ARG A 287 -1.90 1.56 13.47
N MET A 288 -2.82 1.76 12.52
CA MET A 288 -3.37 3.07 12.19
C MET A 288 -3.89 3.79 13.45
N PRO A 289 -3.60 5.09 13.63
CA PRO A 289 -2.85 5.98 12.74
C PRO A 289 -1.32 6.00 13.02
N HIS A 290 -0.81 5.21 13.96
CA HIS A 290 0.59 5.23 14.40
C HIS A 290 1.49 4.29 13.59
N ASN A 291 1.54 4.48 12.28
CA ASN A 291 2.32 3.62 11.40
C ASN A 291 3.80 4.03 11.37
N VAL A 292 4.64 3.01 11.21
CA VAL A 292 6.08 3.14 10.99
C VAL A 292 6.36 2.85 9.52
N ALA A 293 7.33 3.56 8.94
CA ALA A 293 7.88 3.22 7.64
C ALA A 293 9.32 2.75 7.84
N THR A 294 9.72 1.70 7.15
CA THR A 294 11.09 1.18 7.21
C THR A 294 11.61 0.95 5.81
N ILE A 295 12.80 1.48 5.53
CA ILE A 295 13.58 1.21 4.33
C ILE A 295 14.35 -0.08 4.54
N TYR A 296 14.25 -1.01 3.61
CA TYR A 296 15.00 -2.26 3.57
C TYR A 296 15.89 -2.30 2.34
N SER A 297 17.05 -2.93 2.44
CA SER A 297 17.86 -3.28 1.27
C SER A 297 17.15 -4.31 0.39
N ALA A 298 17.57 -4.45 -0.86
CA ALA A 298 17.08 -5.51 -1.76
C ALA A 298 17.28 -6.93 -1.20
N ALA A 299 18.21 -7.12 -0.26
CA ALA A 299 18.41 -8.37 0.47
C ALA A 299 17.50 -8.52 1.71
N GLY A 300 16.62 -7.55 1.98
CA GLY A 300 15.66 -7.55 3.08
C GLY A 300 16.27 -7.23 4.44
N ALA A 301 17.35 -6.44 4.50
CA ALA A 301 17.91 -5.94 5.76
C ALA A 301 17.36 -4.53 6.04
N PRO A 302 16.86 -4.22 7.26
CA PRO A 302 16.37 -2.88 7.58
C PRO A 302 17.55 -1.89 7.60
N LEU A 303 17.42 -0.79 6.86
CA LEU A 303 18.42 0.26 6.69
C LEU A 303 18.10 1.49 7.53
N PHE A 304 16.83 1.92 7.49
CA PHE A 304 16.38 3.14 8.14
C PHE A 304 14.91 3.02 8.55
N GLU A 305 14.57 3.45 9.75
CA GLU A 305 13.20 3.47 10.27
C GLU A 305 12.77 4.92 10.53
N PHE A 306 11.65 5.32 9.93
CA PHE A 306 11.03 6.61 10.16
C PHE A 306 10.22 6.60 11.47
N SER A 307 10.03 7.77 12.08
CA SER A 307 9.20 7.93 13.29
C SER A 307 7.76 7.41 13.10
N SER A 308 7.00 7.23 14.18
CA SER A 308 5.57 6.91 14.03
C SER A 308 4.82 8.14 13.50
N ALA A 309 4.01 7.99 12.46
CA ALA A 309 3.19 9.07 11.90
C ALA A 309 1.94 8.52 11.19
N PRO A 310 0.89 9.36 10.98
CA PRO A 310 -0.30 9.01 10.19
C PRO A 310 0.01 8.85 8.69
N ARG A 311 0.72 7.77 8.34
CA ARG A 311 1.16 7.45 6.98
C ARG A 311 0.64 6.07 6.54
N ASN A 312 0.19 5.94 5.30
CA ASN A 312 -0.23 4.68 4.70
C ASN A 312 0.05 4.59 3.20
N VAL A 313 0.69 5.61 2.63
CA VAL A 313 1.09 5.67 1.23
C VAL A 313 2.58 6.01 1.15
N VAL A 314 3.30 5.26 0.31
CA VAL A 314 4.67 5.56 -0.10
C VAL A 314 4.70 5.80 -1.61
N ALA A 315 5.34 6.90 -2.02
CA ALA A 315 5.60 7.17 -3.43
C ALA A 315 7.04 7.59 -3.64
N TRP A 316 7.79 6.80 -4.42
CA TRP A 316 9.12 7.15 -4.88
C TRP A 316 9.04 8.09 -6.09
N ALA A 317 9.85 9.14 -6.08
CA ALA A 317 10.11 9.89 -7.29
C ALA A 317 10.95 9.03 -8.26
N PRO A 318 10.74 9.13 -9.58
CA PRO A 318 11.48 8.32 -10.57
C PRO A 318 13.02 8.40 -10.51
N ASP A 319 13.59 9.50 -10.01
CA ASP A 319 15.02 9.67 -9.76
C ASP A 319 15.57 8.78 -8.62
N GLY A 320 14.69 8.19 -7.82
CA GLY A 320 15.04 7.37 -6.65
C GLY A 320 15.68 8.16 -5.50
N ARG A 321 15.68 9.49 -5.57
CA ARG A 321 16.22 10.37 -4.52
C ARG A 321 15.11 10.87 -3.61
N THR A 322 13.98 11.29 -4.17
CA THR A 322 12.89 11.86 -3.38
C THR A 322 11.84 10.81 -3.03
N ILE A 323 11.42 10.78 -1.76
CA ILE A 323 10.37 9.89 -1.25
C ILE A 323 9.25 10.75 -0.68
N ALA A 324 8.00 10.47 -1.05
CA ALA A 324 6.82 10.99 -0.37
C ALA A 324 6.25 9.91 0.55
N LEU A 325 6.10 10.24 1.83
CA LEU A 325 5.40 9.40 2.81
C LEU A 325 4.21 10.18 3.33
N GLY A 326 3.01 9.63 3.22
CA GLY A 326 1.82 10.35 3.66
C GLY A 326 0.61 9.49 3.93
N GLY A 327 -0.45 10.16 4.37
CA GLY A 327 -1.71 9.55 4.77
C GLY A 327 -2.86 9.91 3.82
N SER A 328 -3.48 8.90 3.21
CA SER A 328 -4.66 9.03 2.36
C SER A 328 -5.90 8.39 3.03
N GLY A 329 -7.10 8.72 2.51
CA GLY A 329 -8.36 8.18 2.97
C GLY A 329 -8.87 8.85 4.25
N SER A 330 -8.96 8.09 5.34
CA SER A 330 -9.43 8.60 6.64
C SER A 330 -8.40 9.47 7.37
N LEU A 331 -7.14 9.47 6.91
CA LEU A 331 -6.07 10.30 7.45
C LEU A 331 -6.17 11.75 6.95
N ASN A 332 -5.35 12.64 7.50
CA ASN A 332 -5.47 14.09 7.27
C ASN A 332 -4.98 14.57 5.89
N GLY A 333 -4.45 13.69 5.03
CA GLY A 333 -3.89 14.10 3.74
C GLY A 333 -2.48 14.70 3.85
N GLU A 334 -1.79 14.49 4.97
CA GLU A 334 -0.43 14.99 5.14
C GLU A 334 0.56 14.08 4.41
N PHE A 335 1.40 14.68 3.57
CA PHE A 335 2.55 14.04 2.93
C PHE A 335 3.82 14.80 3.29
N VAL A 336 4.85 14.06 3.69
CA VAL A 336 6.18 14.60 3.96
C VAL A 336 7.14 14.10 2.89
N PHE A 337 7.90 15.01 2.31
CA PHE A 337 8.90 14.70 1.29
C PHE A 337 10.28 14.56 1.92
N TRP A 338 10.99 13.50 1.55
CA TRP A 338 12.30 13.13 2.09
C TRP A 338 13.33 13.01 0.96
N ASP A 339 14.56 13.46 1.23
CA ASP A 339 15.74 13.28 0.41
C ASP A 339 16.53 12.07 0.92
N ARG A 340 16.52 10.99 0.14
CA ARG A 340 17.15 9.72 0.46
C ARG A 340 18.66 9.84 0.68
N GLU A 341 19.33 10.74 -0.05
CA GLU A 341 20.78 10.97 0.07
C GLU A 341 21.11 11.62 1.44
N ASN A 342 20.27 12.56 1.88
CA ASN A 342 20.48 13.24 3.16
C ASN A 342 20.10 12.34 4.35
N LEU A 343 19.18 11.39 4.18
CA LEU A 343 18.89 10.37 5.21
C LEU A 343 20.11 9.48 5.53
N GLU A 344 21.00 9.30 4.58
CA GLU A 344 22.24 8.53 4.74
C GLU A 344 23.35 9.33 5.44
N ASN A 345 23.31 10.66 5.36
CA ASN A 345 24.39 11.51 5.82
C ASN A 345 24.17 11.98 7.27
N PRO A 346 24.96 11.48 8.24
CA PRO A 346 24.80 11.85 9.65
C PRO A 346 25.12 13.32 9.95
N LEU A 347 25.76 14.05 9.03
CA LEU A 347 26.08 15.47 9.17
C LEU A 347 24.95 16.39 8.67
N LYS A 348 23.98 15.86 7.91
CA LYS A 348 22.85 16.63 7.38
C LYS A 348 21.61 16.33 8.22
N ALA A 349 21.27 17.24 9.13
CA ALA A 349 20.09 17.13 9.97
C ALA A 349 18.80 17.01 9.12
N ASN A 350 18.00 16.00 9.45
CA ASN A 350 16.68 15.64 8.93
C ASN A 350 16.54 15.79 7.40
N GLY A 351 16.70 14.68 6.66
CA GLY A 351 16.45 14.61 5.21
C GLY A 351 15.05 15.03 4.74
N ARG A 352 14.22 15.62 5.60
CA ARG A 352 12.93 16.23 5.27
C ARG A 352 13.14 17.46 4.38
N MET A 353 12.54 17.44 3.20
CA MET A 353 12.61 18.53 2.21
C MET A 353 11.46 19.52 2.34
N GLY A 354 10.29 19.03 2.76
CA GLY A 354 9.04 19.78 2.78
C GLY A 354 7.86 18.85 3.01
N GLY A 355 6.65 19.35 2.82
CA GLY A 355 5.44 18.55 2.92
C GLY A 355 4.21 19.32 2.47
N ILE A 356 3.13 18.59 2.26
CA ILE A 356 1.83 19.12 1.85
C ILE A 356 0.75 18.55 2.75
N VAL A 357 -0.36 19.28 2.88
CA VAL A 357 -1.57 18.81 3.55
C VAL A 357 -2.72 18.99 2.60
N MET A 358 -3.15 17.89 1.98
CA MET A 358 -4.29 17.88 1.05
C MET A 358 -4.90 16.49 1.00
N LYS A 359 -6.20 16.40 1.26
CA LYS A 359 -6.96 15.15 1.15
C LYS A 359 -7.24 14.82 -0.32
N GLY A 360 -6.27 14.21 -0.98
CA GLY A 360 -6.42 13.66 -2.32
C GLY A 360 -6.98 12.25 -2.35
N SER A 361 -7.43 11.85 -3.52
CA SER A 361 -7.79 10.47 -3.87
C SER A 361 -6.67 9.77 -4.65
N THR A 362 -5.83 10.52 -5.36
CA THR A 362 -4.69 10.01 -6.13
C THR A 362 -3.46 10.89 -5.92
N TYR A 363 -2.28 10.25 -5.95
CA TYR A 363 -1.00 10.86 -5.65
C TYR A 363 0.08 10.26 -6.54
N ALA A 364 0.91 11.09 -7.17
CA ALA A 364 1.99 10.60 -8.01
C ALA A 364 3.11 11.63 -8.20
N TRP A 365 4.35 11.15 -8.20
CA TRP A 365 5.49 11.95 -8.67
C TRP A 365 5.48 12.06 -10.19
N SER A 366 5.82 13.25 -10.69
CA SER A 366 6.01 13.49 -12.12
C SER A 366 7.16 12.62 -12.65
N PRO A 367 7.15 12.22 -13.94
CA PRO A 367 8.25 11.51 -14.60
C PRO A 367 9.62 12.20 -14.48
N CYS A 368 9.63 13.52 -14.32
CA CYS A 368 10.84 14.33 -14.14
C CYS A 368 11.28 14.49 -12.67
N SER A 369 10.57 13.86 -11.73
CA SER A 369 10.84 13.92 -10.27
C SER A 369 10.81 15.30 -9.62
N ARG A 370 10.34 16.34 -10.31
CA ARG A 370 10.30 17.71 -9.76
C ARG A 370 8.97 18.08 -9.11
N TYR A 371 7.90 17.44 -9.54
CA TYR A 371 6.54 17.78 -9.11
C TYR A 371 5.82 16.58 -8.51
N PHE A 372 4.97 16.86 -7.54
CA PHE A 372 4.08 15.89 -6.92
C PHE A 372 2.64 16.30 -7.22
N LEU A 373 1.86 15.38 -7.79
CA LEU A 373 0.46 15.56 -8.09
C LEU A 373 -0.38 15.02 -6.93
N CYS A 374 -1.40 15.77 -6.53
CA CYS A 374 -2.46 15.34 -5.64
C CYS A 374 -3.79 15.76 -6.24
N ALA A 375 -4.70 14.82 -6.48
CA ALA A 375 -6.00 15.14 -7.06
C ALA A 375 -7.18 14.59 -6.27
N VAL A 376 -8.27 15.35 -6.24
CA VAL A 376 -9.54 15.00 -5.59
C VAL A 376 -10.50 14.54 -6.67
N LEU A 377 -10.81 13.23 -6.68
CA LEU A 377 -11.64 12.61 -7.72
C LEU A 377 -13.12 12.56 -7.30
N ALA A 378 -14.03 12.79 -8.26
CA ALA A 378 -15.48 12.77 -8.09
C ALA A 378 -16.00 11.42 -7.58
N SER A 379 -15.34 10.33 -7.99
CA SER A 379 -15.64 8.95 -7.57
C SER A 379 -15.46 8.73 -6.06
N ARG A 380 -14.68 9.58 -5.39
CA ARG A 380 -14.46 9.53 -3.94
C ARG A 380 -15.16 10.68 -3.22
N MET A 381 -15.08 11.88 -3.78
CA MET A 381 -15.68 13.10 -3.23
C MET A 381 -16.32 13.89 -4.36
N GLN A 382 -17.64 14.05 -4.30
CA GLN A 382 -18.43 14.74 -5.33
C GLN A 382 -18.20 16.27 -5.40
N VAL A 383 -17.47 16.85 -4.44
CA VAL A 383 -17.27 18.30 -4.32
C VAL A 383 -15.78 18.62 -4.15
N GLY A 384 -15.35 19.75 -4.71
CA GLY A 384 -13.97 20.23 -4.61
C GLY A 384 -12.99 19.47 -5.51
N ASN A 385 -13.47 18.92 -6.63
CA ASN A 385 -12.66 18.18 -7.56
C ASN A 385 -11.59 19.07 -8.20
N CYS A 386 -10.34 18.64 -8.10
CA CYS A 386 -9.22 19.42 -8.57
C CYS A 386 -7.95 18.58 -8.73
N VAL A 387 -7.01 19.13 -9.47
CA VAL A 387 -5.62 18.67 -9.54
C VAL A 387 -4.73 19.75 -8.97
N ALA A 388 -4.07 19.46 -7.87
CA ALA A 388 -3.04 20.31 -7.30
C ALA A 388 -1.66 19.71 -7.57
N ILE A 389 -0.72 20.58 -7.92
CA ILE A 389 0.65 20.20 -8.23
C ILE A 389 1.56 20.99 -7.30
N PHE A 390 2.51 20.27 -6.72
CA PHE A 390 3.44 20.79 -5.72
C PHE A 390 4.87 20.56 -6.18
N ALA A 391 5.77 21.49 -5.90
CA ALA A 391 7.20 21.29 -6.04
C ALA A 391 7.73 20.39 -4.91
N ARG A 392 8.98 19.91 -5.06
CA ARG A 392 9.67 19.05 -4.07
C ARG A 392 9.84 19.67 -2.66
N ASP A 393 9.75 20.98 -2.54
CA ASP A 393 9.77 21.70 -1.26
C ASP A 393 8.37 21.81 -0.60
N GLY A 394 7.32 21.33 -1.28
CA GLY A 394 5.93 21.42 -0.83
C GLY A 394 5.19 22.67 -1.31
N GLN A 395 5.85 23.59 -2.04
CA GLN A 395 5.18 24.76 -2.58
C GLN A 395 4.16 24.35 -3.64
N ARG A 396 2.90 24.80 -3.52
CA ARG A 396 1.89 24.59 -4.56
C ARG A 396 2.21 25.45 -5.78
N VAL A 397 2.42 24.79 -6.92
CA VAL A 397 2.73 25.44 -8.21
C VAL A 397 1.50 25.58 -9.10
N ALA A 398 0.55 24.64 -9.01
CA ALA A 398 -0.69 24.68 -9.80
C ALA A 398 -1.87 24.18 -8.99
N ASN A 399 -3.08 24.67 -9.32
CA ASN A 399 -4.34 24.17 -8.80
C ASN A 399 -5.42 24.32 -9.88
N ILE A 400 -5.76 23.21 -10.55
CA ILE A 400 -6.75 23.16 -11.61
C ILE A 400 -8.07 22.67 -11.00
N GLN A 401 -9.04 23.56 -10.84
CA GLN A 401 -10.39 23.21 -10.40
C GLN A 401 -11.18 22.61 -11.57
N MET A 402 -11.99 21.60 -11.29
CA MET A 402 -12.82 20.91 -12.27
C MET A 402 -14.15 20.54 -11.63
N ASP A 403 -15.24 20.62 -12.39
CA ASP A 403 -16.57 20.32 -11.84
C ASP A 403 -16.71 18.83 -11.50
N GLN A 404 -16.23 17.95 -12.38
CA GLN A 404 -16.22 16.51 -12.18
C GLN A 404 -14.90 15.94 -12.72
N LEU A 405 -14.05 15.41 -11.83
CA LEU A 405 -12.77 14.79 -12.18
C LEU A 405 -12.82 13.30 -11.84
N LEU A 406 -12.86 12.43 -12.84
CA LEU A 406 -12.90 10.99 -12.61
C LEU A 406 -11.50 10.38 -12.45
N GLU A 407 -10.51 10.95 -13.12
CA GLU A 407 -9.13 10.44 -13.11
C GLU A 407 -8.12 11.55 -13.39
N ALA A 408 -6.96 11.44 -12.76
CA ALA A 408 -5.81 12.30 -13.00
C ALA A 408 -4.52 11.51 -12.84
N CYS A 409 -3.66 11.53 -13.85
CA CYS A 409 -2.35 10.90 -13.81
C CYS A 409 -1.32 11.70 -14.62
N TRP A 410 -0.05 11.48 -14.32
CA TRP A 410 1.02 11.95 -15.19
C TRP A 410 1.09 11.08 -16.43
N VAL A 411 1.37 11.70 -17.57
CA VAL A 411 1.67 10.99 -18.81
C VAL A 411 2.98 10.21 -18.60
N PRO A 412 3.00 8.89 -18.83
CA PRO A 412 4.14 8.05 -18.50
C PRO A 412 5.28 8.23 -19.51
N TYR A 413 6.11 9.25 -19.32
CA TYR A 413 7.34 9.42 -20.10
C TYR A 413 8.51 8.65 -19.48
N ASN A 414 9.44 8.18 -20.32
CA ASN A 414 10.69 7.60 -19.84
C ASN A 414 11.46 8.64 -18.98
N PRO A 415 11.72 8.36 -17.70
CA PRO A 415 12.40 9.30 -16.81
C PRO A 415 13.77 9.76 -17.31
N LYS A 416 14.48 8.91 -18.07
CA LYS A 416 15.82 9.20 -18.63
C LYS A 416 15.84 10.37 -19.62
N ILE A 417 14.68 10.76 -20.16
CA ILE A 417 14.56 11.89 -21.08
C ILE A 417 14.74 13.23 -20.33
N TYR A 418 14.54 13.25 -19.02
CA TYR A 418 14.67 14.45 -18.20
C TYR A 418 16.10 14.59 -17.67
N ALA A 419 16.68 15.77 -17.83
CA ALA A 419 17.99 16.07 -17.24
C ALA A 419 17.91 16.11 -15.71
N ASP A 420 18.91 15.54 -15.05
CA ASP A 420 19.11 15.67 -13.61
C ASP A 420 19.49 17.11 -13.28
N ILE A 421 18.51 17.88 -12.79
CA ILE A 421 18.76 19.22 -12.29
C ILE A 421 18.92 19.14 -10.76
N PRO A 422 20.10 19.51 -10.22
CA PRO A 422 20.34 19.46 -8.79
C PRO A 422 19.32 20.34 -8.06
N PHE A 423 18.72 19.78 -7.01
CA PHE A 423 17.82 20.52 -6.14
C PHE A 423 18.61 21.63 -5.45
N ARG A 424 18.31 22.88 -5.79
CA ARG A 424 18.74 24.04 -5.01
C ARG A 424 17.58 24.39 -4.08
N PRO A 425 17.62 24.01 -2.80
CA PRO A 425 16.63 24.49 -1.86
C PRO A 425 16.69 26.01 -1.90
N LYS A 426 15.61 26.65 -2.35
CA LYS A 426 15.40 28.05 -2.02
C LYS A 426 15.07 28.04 -0.53
N TYR A 427 16.10 28.11 0.31
CA TYR A 427 15.93 28.52 1.69
C TYR A 427 15.33 29.93 1.63
N GLN A 428 14.00 30.02 1.64
CA GLN A 428 13.35 31.22 2.13
C GLN A 428 13.58 31.18 3.63
N SER A 429 14.62 31.88 4.08
CA SER A 429 14.64 32.38 5.44
C SER A 429 13.32 33.14 5.62
N ALA A 430 12.37 32.50 6.30
CA ALA A 430 11.11 33.12 6.67
C ALA A 430 11.38 34.19 7.75
N ASN A 431 11.98 35.31 7.34
CA ASN A 431 11.74 36.60 7.96
C ASN A 431 10.62 37.29 7.17
N GLN A 432 9.45 36.65 7.17
CA GLN A 432 8.20 37.36 7.05
C GLN A 432 7.43 37.05 8.31
N ILE A 433 7.49 37.99 9.26
CA ILE A 433 6.53 38.07 10.35
C ILE A 433 5.18 38.30 9.67
N SER A 434 4.45 37.23 9.36
CA SER A 434 3.02 37.34 9.12
C SER A 434 2.41 37.68 10.47
N GLU A 435 1.96 38.91 10.65
CA GLU A 435 1.12 39.26 11.78
C GLU A 435 -0.09 38.33 11.77
N GLN A 436 -0.13 37.37 12.69
CA GLN A 436 -1.36 36.64 12.95
C GLN A 436 -2.41 37.64 13.45
N PRO A 437 -3.68 37.53 13.03
CA PRO A 437 -4.73 38.35 13.62
C PRO A 437 -4.78 38.06 15.11
N LYS A 438 -4.54 39.10 15.93
CA LYS A 438 -4.57 39.00 17.39
C LYS A 438 -5.94 38.47 17.82
N LEU A 439 -5.99 37.24 18.32
CA LEU A 439 -7.18 36.73 19.03
C LEU A 439 -7.43 37.62 20.25
N PHE A 440 -8.64 38.18 20.35
CA PHE A 440 -9.09 38.93 21.51
C PHE A 440 -9.23 37.99 22.72
N VAL A 441 -8.42 38.20 23.76
CA VAL A 441 -8.50 37.48 25.03
C VAL A 441 -9.09 38.41 26.09
N PRO A 442 -10.26 38.11 26.69
CA PRO A 442 -10.83 38.90 27.77
C PRO A 442 -9.90 38.93 29.00
N LYS A 443 -9.73 40.10 29.59
CA LYS A 443 -8.75 40.44 30.65
C LYS A 443 -8.85 39.70 32.00
N HIS A 444 -9.67 38.67 32.13
CA HIS A 444 -9.83 37.94 33.39
C HIS A 444 -9.88 36.43 33.15
N ARG A 445 -8.71 35.81 32.95
CA ARG A 445 -8.38 34.43 33.35
C ARG A 445 -6.87 34.25 33.23
N SER A 446 -6.24 34.17 34.40
CA SER A 446 -4.81 34.20 34.68
C SER A 446 -4.05 32.98 34.14
N ALA A 447 -2.85 33.25 33.61
CA ALA A 447 -1.55 32.54 33.60
C ALA A 447 -1.43 30.99 33.58
N GLU A 448 -2.46 30.22 33.90
CA GLU A 448 -2.41 28.76 34.06
C GLU A 448 -2.70 28.02 32.74
N ALA A 449 -3.51 28.62 31.85
CA ALA A 449 -3.77 28.11 30.50
C ALA A 449 -2.53 28.24 29.57
N ALA A 450 -1.63 29.17 29.84
CA ALA A 450 -0.43 29.39 29.04
C ALA A 450 0.66 28.31 29.26
N LYS A 451 0.63 27.61 30.40
CA LYS A 451 1.58 26.51 30.70
C LYS A 451 1.17 25.17 30.07
N PHE A 452 -0.09 25.00 29.68
CA PHE A 452 -0.56 23.78 29.00
C PHE A 452 -0.25 23.75 27.50
N LEU A 453 0.00 24.91 26.87
CA LEU A 453 0.24 25.04 25.43
C LEU A 453 1.73 25.00 25.04
N GLN A 454 2.66 24.97 26.00
CA GLN A 454 4.11 24.92 25.72
C GLN A 454 4.74 23.52 25.91
N ARG A 455 3.94 22.45 25.94
CA ARG A 455 4.47 21.08 26.09
C ARG A 455 4.22 20.24 24.84
N ASN A 456 5.32 20.01 24.12
CA ASN A 456 5.58 19.01 23.08
C ASN A 456 5.55 19.48 21.61
N ASP A 457 6.52 20.32 21.24
CA ASP A 457 7.16 20.29 19.91
C ASP A 457 8.61 19.80 20.10
N SER A 458 8.81 18.50 20.35
CA SER A 458 10.13 17.85 20.43
C SER A 458 10.03 16.32 20.47
N THR A 459 9.54 15.66 19.43
CA THR A 459 9.81 14.21 19.24
C THR A 459 9.83 13.82 17.77
N ASP A 460 10.80 14.32 16.99
CA ASP A 460 11.27 13.64 15.79
C ASP A 460 12.69 13.12 16.07
N GLY A 461 12.76 12.05 16.86
CA GLY A 461 13.99 11.35 17.19
C GLY A 461 14.19 10.14 16.28
N VAL A 462 15.12 10.25 15.34
CA VAL A 462 15.59 9.15 14.49
C VAL A 462 16.31 8.09 15.35
N ARG A 463 15.90 6.82 15.28
CA ARG A 463 16.64 5.71 15.91
C ARG A 463 17.27 4.81 14.85
N ARG A 464 18.60 4.73 14.86
CA ARG A 464 19.37 3.76 14.09
C ARG A 464 19.57 2.50 14.94
N VAL A 465 19.23 1.33 14.41
CA VAL A 465 19.54 0.04 15.05
C VAL A 465 21.03 -0.26 14.82
N VAL A 466 21.85 -0.13 15.87
CA VAL A 466 23.27 -0.50 15.85
C VAL A 466 23.47 -1.73 16.76
N LYS A 467 24.15 -2.76 16.25
CA LYS A 467 24.57 -3.93 17.05
C LYS A 467 25.72 -3.54 18.00
N PRO A 468 25.72 -3.95 19.28
CA PRO A 468 26.81 -3.62 20.18
C PRO A 468 28.01 -4.52 19.92
N SER A 469 29.18 -3.91 19.71
CA SER A 469 30.49 -4.58 19.77
C SER A 469 31.36 -3.84 20.79
N GLN A 470 32.12 -4.66 21.52
CA GLN A 470 32.87 -4.38 22.73
C GLN A 470 33.84 -3.19 22.63
N LYS A 471 33.98 -2.43 23.73
CA LYS A 471 35.20 -1.73 24.19
C LYS A 471 34.99 -1.33 25.66
N ILE A 472 35.79 -1.85 26.59
CA ILE A 472 37.12 -1.36 27.02
C ILE A 472 37.02 0.00 27.73
N SER A 473 37.47 -0.05 28.98
CA SER A 473 37.58 0.98 30.01
C SER A 473 38.32 2.24 29.60
N SER A 474 37.88 3.39 30.13
CA SER A 474 38.81 4.42 30.61
C SER A 474 38.17 5.28 31.71
N VAL A 475 39.02 5.63 32.66
CA VAL A 475 38.77 6.21 33.99
C VAL A 475 38.70 7.74 33.91
N ILE A 476 37.88 8.38 34.77
CA ILE A 476 38.16 9.72 35.29
C ILE A 476 37.94 9.72 36.83
N PRO A 477 38.84 10.31 37.66
CA PRO A 477 38.89 10.14 39.12
C PRO A 477 38.42 11.36 39.94
N GLY A 478 37.97 11.10 41.19
CA GLY A 478 38.10 12.04 42.32
C GLY A 478 36.82 12.39 43.08
N ALA A 479 36.61 11.79 44.27
CA ALA A 479 36.43 12.47 45.57
C ALA A 479 35.93 11.52 46.71
N VAL A 480 36.88 11.13 47.59
CA VAL A 480 36.85 11.01 49.07
C VAL A 480 35.55 10.49 49.75
N VAL A 481 35.45 9.22 50.17
CA VAL A 481 35.85 8.57 51.46
C VAL A 481 35.14 9.10 52.73
N ALA A 482 34.28 8.24 53.32
CA ALA A 482 34.21 8.01 54.76
C ALA A 482 33.55 6.64 55.07
N ALA A 483 34.30 5.76 55.71
CA ALA A 483 33.88 4.54 56.45
C ALA A 483 34.41 4.72 57.91
N PRO A 484 34.16 3.86 58.94
CA PRO A 484 33.98 2.41 58.82
C PRO A 484 33.22 1.64 59.96
N ARG A 485 33.26 0.29 59.83
CA ARG A 485 33.15 -0.80 60.86
C ARG A 485 31.71 -1.25 61.25
N ARG A 486 31.36 -2.55 61.34
CA ARG A 486 32.07 -3.78 61.74
C ARG A 486 31.30 -5.06 61.30
N ASN A 487 32.03 -6.16 61.02
CA ASN A 487 31.58 -7.57 60.82
C ASN A 487 31.55 -8.34 62.19
N PRO A 488 30.92 -9.53 62.38
CA PRO A 488 31.10 -10.77 61.57
C PRO A 488 29.90 -11.76 61.40
N SER A 489 30.08 -12.71 60.46
CA SER A 489 29.30 -13.94 60.12
C SER A 489 29.31 -15.00 61.27
N PRO A 490 28.72 -16.24 61.21
CA PRO A 490 28.29 -17.06 60.04
C PRO A 490 27.08 -18.06 60.23
N VAL A 491 26.82 -18.87 59.18
CA VAL A 491 26.12 -20.19 59.09
C VAL A 491 24.58 -20.24 59.17
N GLY A 492 23.96 -20.89 58.18
CA GLY A 492 22.57 -21.40 58.29
C GLY A 492 21.92 -21.76 56.96
N SER A 493 21.92 -23.04 56.62
CA SER A 493 21.32 -23.65 55.44
C SER A 493 19.78 -23.76 55.48
N ARG A 494 19.15 -23.51 54.31
CA ARG A 494 17.87 -24.06 53.76
C ARG A 494 16.57 -23.97 54.60
N ARG A 495 15.58 -23.23 54.07
CA ARG A 495 14.15 -23.61 53.91
C ARG A 495 13.38 -22.60 53.00
N PRO A 496 12.22 -22.97 52.43
CA PRO A 496 11.68 -22.44 51.16
C PRO A 496 11.01 -21.05 51.30
N PRO A 497 10.84 -20.28 50.21
CA PRO A 497 10.10 -19.02 50.28
C PRO A 497 8.61 -19.28 50.44
N GLU A 498 8.05 -18.71 51.52
CA GLU A 498 6.63 -18.59 51.79
C GLU A 498 5.90 -17.81 50.69
N ALA A 499 4.62 -18.15 50.53
CA ALA A 499 3.70 -17.56 49.58
C ALA A 499 3.59 -16.04 49.78
N ARG A 500 3.85 -15.27 48.72
CA ARG A 500 3.44 -13.86 48.65
C ARG A 500 1.95 -13.80 48.34
N ASP A 501 1.19 -13.25 49.28
CA ASP A 501 -0.19 -12.83 49.07
C ASP A 501 -0.30 -11.92 47.84
N LYS A 502 -1.20 -12.30 46.92
CA LYS A 502 -1.65 -11.44 45.83
C LYS A 502 -2.57 -10.36 46.43
N GLN A 503 -2.06 -9.15 46.60
CA GLN A 503 -2.94 -7.98 46.76
C GLN A 503 -3.77 -7.82 45.49
N VAL A 504 -5.07 -8.07 45.60
CA VAL A 504 -6.08 -7.79 44.57
C VAL A 504 -6.22 -6.28 44.47
N GLN A 505 -5.84 -5.69 43.34
CA GLN A 505 -6.18 -4.29 43.03
C GLN A 505 -7.70 -4.18 42.88
N ALA A 506 -8.33 -3.32 43.67
CA ALA A 506 -9.75 -3.01 43.53
C ALA A 506 -9.99 -2.32 42.18
N GLU A 507 -10.85 -2.91 41.35
CA GLU A 507 -11.23 -2.34 40.04
C GLU A 507 -11.93 -0.99 40.23
N SER A 508 -11.68 -0.03 39.34
CA SER A 508 -12.28 1.30 39.45
C SER A 508 -13.74 1.30 38.99
N VAL A 509 -14.59 2.15 39.58
CA VAL A 509 -16.02 2.28 39.22
C VAL A 509 -16.27 2.52 37.70
N PRO A 510 -15.45 3.31 36.98
CA PRO A 510 -15.57 3.43 35.53
C PRO A 510 -15.34 2.13 34.76
N GLU A 511 -14.38 1.31 35.18
CA GLU A 511 -14.07 0.01 34.55
C GLU A 511 -15.17 -1.02 34.82
N MET A 512 -15.71 -1.06 36.04
CA MET A 512 -16.86 -1.91 36.38
C MET A 512 -18.09 -1.55 35.53
N ASN A 513 -18.37 -0.26 35.35
CA ASN A 513 -19.46 0.21 34.48
C ASN A 513 -19.24 -0.16 32.99
N GLN A 514 -18.00 -0.11 32.50
CA GLN A 514 -17.66 -0.54 31.15
C GLN A 514 -17.89 -2.06 30.98
N LYS A 515 -17.53 -2.86 31.98
CA LYS A 515 -17.80 -4.31 31.99
C LYS A 515 -19.30 -4.62 32.01
N ILE A 516 -20.09 -3.95 32.85
CA ILE A 516 -21.56 -4.10 32.91
C ILE A 516 -22.19 -3.82 31.54
N ARG A 517 -21.78 -2.75 30.85
CA ARG A 517 -22.27 -2.43 29.49
C ARG A 517 -21.92 -3.52 28.47
N SER A 518 -20.72 -4.07 28.55
CA SER A 518 -20.26 -5.13 27.64
C SER A 518 -21.02 -6.45 27.86
N LEU A 519 -21.25 -6.83 29.12
CA LEU A 519 -22.00 -8.04 29.49
C LEU A 519 -23.50 -7.89 29.17
N SER A 520 -24.08 -6.71 29.41
CA SER A 520 -25.48 -6.41 29.05
C SER A 520 -25.73 -6.46 27.54
N LYS A 521 -24.72 -6.11 26.72
CA LYS A 521 -24.80 -6.28 25.26
C LYS A 521 -24.85 -7.76 24.87
N LYS A 522 -23.98 -8.59 25.46
CA LYS A 522 -23.97 -10.05 25.24
C LYS A 522 -25.27 -10.72 25.69
N LEU A 523 -25.85 -10.27 26.81
CA LEU A 523 -27.13 -10.79 27.30
C LEU A 523 -28.28 -10.50 26.32
N ARG A 524 -28.33 -9.29 25.75
CA ARG A 524 -29.32 -8.94 24.71
C ARG A 524 -29.19 -9.79 23.45
N GLU A 525 -27.97 -10.07 23.01
CA GLU A 525 -27.73 -10.97 21.87
C GLU A 525 -28.22 -12.40 22.15
N ILE A 526 -28.07 -12.89 23.39
CA ILE A 526 -28.56 -14.22 23.80
C ILE A 526 -30.10 -14.24 23.83
N VAL A 527 -30.76 -13.17 24.32
CA VAL A 527 -32.24 -13.10 24.35
C VAL A 527 -32.82 -13.12 22.93
N VAL A 528 -32.23 -12.36 22.00
CA VAL A 528 -32.64 -12.38 20.58
C VAL A 528 -32.46 -13.77 19.96
N LEU A 529 -31.40 -14.50 20.33
CA LEU A 529 -31.18 -15.89 19.90
C LEU A 529 -32.18 -16.89 20.50
N GLN A 530 -32.77 -16.61 21.68
CA GLN A 530 -33.80 -17.45 22.29
C GLN A 530 -35.20 -17.19 21.70
N GLU A 531 -35.47 -15.96 21.25
CA GLU A 531 -36.75 -15.56 20.64
C GLU A 531 -36.89 -15.99 19.18
N SER A 532 -35.79 -16.32 18.50
CA SER A 532 -35.80 -16.89 17.15
C SER A 532 -36.13 -18.39 17.18
N THR A 533 -37.38 -18.76 17.53
CA THR A 533 -37.82 -20.14 17.78
C THR A 533 -38.01 -21.02 16.52
N SER A 534 -37.63 -20.54 15.33
CA SER A 534 -37.92 -21.19 14.03
C SER A 534 -36.70 -21.74 13.29
N VAL A 535 -35.50 -21.75 13.91
CA VAL A 535 -34.26 -22.24 13.28
C VAL A 535 -33.57 -23.25 14.19
N SER A 536 -33.09 -24.37 13.63
CA SER A 536 -32.22 -25.32 14.32
C SER A 536 -30.92 -24.63 14.73
N LEU A 537 -30.72 -24.45 16.04
CA LEU A 537 -29.56 -23.77 16.60
C LEU A 537 -28.29 -24.63 16.44
N THR A 538 -27.20 -23.99 16.02
CA THR A 538 -25.86 -24.61 15.95
C THR A 538 -25.30 -24.90 17.35
N SER A 539 -24.35 -25.85 17.47
CA SER A 539 -23.80 -26.25 18.78
C SER A 539 -23.10 -25.09 19.53
N ASP A 540 -22.58 -24.11 18.80
CA ASP A 540 -21.97 -22.92 19.38
C ASP A 540 -23.00 -21.90 19.87
N GLN A 541 -24.19 -21.85 19.28
CA GLN A 541 -25.30 -21.02 19.77
C GLN A 541 -25.88 -21.59 21.07
N LEU A 542 -25.99 -22.92 21.18
CA LEU A 542 -26.40 -23.59 22.41
C LEU A 542 -25.44 -23.32 23.58
N LYS A 543 -24.12 -23.41 23.33
CA LYS A 543 -23.09 -23.06 24.35
C LYS A 543 -23.13 -21.59 24.78
N LYS A 544 -23.62 -20.67 23.94
CA LYS A 544 -23.81 -19.26 24.31
C LYS A 544 -25.03 -19.09 25.20
N ILE A 545 -26.12 -19.82 24.93
CA ILE A 545 -27.33 -19.82 25.75
C ILE A 545 -27.04 -20.42 27.14
N GLU A 546 -26.25 -21.49 27.23
CA GLU A 546 -25.84 -22.10 28.51
C GLU A 546 -25.07 -21.15 29.43
N LYS A 547 -24.38 -20.14 28.87
CA LYS A 547 -23.62 -19.14 29.64
C LYS A 547 -24.47 -18.00 30.20
N LYS A 548 -25.75 -17.92 29.83
CA LYS A 548 -26.69 -16.86 30.26
C LYS A 548 -26.72 -16.64 31.79
N PRO A 549 -26.96 -17.65 32.64
CA PRO A 549 -27.06 -17.45 34.09
C PRO A 549 -25.75 -16.96 34.72
N SER A 550 -24.60 -17.35 34.17
CA SER A 550 -23.30 -16.87 34.63
C SER A 550 -23.07 -15.39 34.29
N ILE A 551 -23.57 -14.93 33.13
CA ILE A 551 -23.48 -13.52 32.74
C ILE A 551 -24.42 -12.66 33.58
N GLU A 552 -25.64 -13.14 33.88
CA GLU A 552 -26.60 -12.44 34.73
C GLU A 552 -26.07 -12.26 36.15
N SER A 553 -25.52 -13.32 36.76
CA SER A 553 -24.93 -13.27 38.10
C SER A 553 -23.74 -12.31 38.19
N GLU A 554 -22.90 -12.25 37.15
CA GLU A 554 -21.75 -11.33 37.12
C GLU A 554 -22.17 -9.87 36.94
N ILE A 555 -23.22 -9.59 36.17
CA ILE A 555 -23.79 -8.24 36.05
C ILE A 555 -24.37 -7.80 37.39
N GLU A 556 -25.09 -8.67 38.09
CA GLU A 556 -25.69 -8.38 39.40
C GLU A 556 -24.61 -8.07 40.44
N ARG A 557 -23.58 -8.92 40.53
CA ARG A 557 -22.43 -8.71 41.41
C ARG A 557 -21.71 -7.39 41.15
N LEU A 558 -21.43 -7.07 39.87
CA LEU A 558 -20.77 -5.80 39.51
C LEU A 558 -21.68 -4.60 39.80
N SER A 559 -23.00 -4.73 39.63
CA SER A 559 -23.96 -3.67 39.92
C SER A 559 -24.08 -3.40 41.42
N GLU A 560 -24.06 -4.42 42.26
CA GLU A 560 -23.99 -4.28 43.72
C GLU A 560 -22.71 -3.61 44.18
N LEU A 561 -21.56 -3.99 43.62
CA LEU A 561 -20.28 -3.35 43.90
C LEU A 561 -20.26 -1.87 43.50
N VAL A 562 -20.88 -1.51 42.37
CA VAL A 562 -21.02 -0.12 41.95
C VAL A 562 -21.95 0.65 42.90
N ARG A 563 -23.08 0.05 43.34
CA ARG A 563 -24.00 0.67 44.30
C ARG A 563 -23.34 0.94 45.64
N ASN A 564 -22.63 -0.04 46.19
CA ASN A 564 -21.96 0.09 47.49
C ASN A 564 -20.85 1.15 47.46
N ASN A 565 -20.11 1.28 46.34
CA ASN A 565 -19.11 2.33 46.14
C ASN A 565 -19.71 3.72 45.90
N SER A 566 -20.99 3.82 45.55
CA SER A 566 -21.70 5.10 45.37
C SER A 566 -22.42 5.60 46.63
N SER A 567 -22.63 4.74 47.63
CA SER A 567 -23.22 5.11 48.93
C SER A 567 -22.20 5.58 49.97
N GLU A 568 -20.90 5.40 49.71
CA GLU A 568 -19.79 5.86 50.59
C GLU A 568 -19.19 7.22 50.17
N LYS A 569 -19.84 7.95 49.25
CA LYS A 569 -19.53 9.33 48.88
C LYS A 569 -20.73 10.23 49.15
#